data_AF-A0A923DE62-F1
#
_entry.id   AF-A0A923DE62-F1
#
_cell.length_a   1.000
_cell.length_b   1.000
_cell.length_c   1.000
_cell.angle_alpha   90.00
_cell.angle_beta   90.00
_cell.angle_gamma   90.00
#
_symmetry.space_group_name_H-M   'P 1'
#
loop_
_entity.id
_entity.type
_entity.pdbx_description
1 polymer ?
#
loop_
_entity_poly.entity_id
_entity_poly.type
_entity_poly.pdbx_seq_one_letter_code
_entity_poly.pdbx_strand_id
1 'polypeptide(L)'
;MQTLTNPNKLTGIRLYALFALRLAIGWHFLYEGVTKLLIPNWTSADYLQVSGWIFAPFFHWIADTPSVLVVVDWINIIGLIFVGLTLIFGWIERTGAVVGMSLLFLYWLANPPFVTNDFNVINEGHYLVVNKNMVELFAVFILLLFPTGKQLGIPALFRKNRLPEPKEEIKDSVACGPPVAKTTEEVPEHAALDRRTLIKGLSALPVMGAFGYALYEKTKWESYEERNLVDAVTGASAKTLNMASLKELKGQIPMGKIKGLPFSKLILGGNLLSGWAHSRDLIYVSQLVKAYHQKEKIFATLLLAEKCGINTLLTNPILCALIDEYWKRGIGKIQFISDCAGLLYDDKGSRPMPINDYMDKVKKAIDTGAVACYIQGETADYYMGNGKSEVIAKVMDFVRQNGLLAGIGAHHIETVKACVDAGFQTDFWMKTMHHHNYWSAKNPEWHDNKFDYSPEETIRYINELKEPVIGFKVMAAGAILPKEGFRYAFENGADFVCAGMYDFQMVEDVNIACDILRGDLKRDRPWRG
;
A
#
# COMPACT_ATOMS: atom_id res chain seq x y z
N MET A 1 -39.21 37.64 -38.40
CA MET A 1 -37.82 37.25 -38.71
C MET A 1 -37.20 36.67 -37.45
N GLN A 2 -37.16 35.35 -37.31
CA GLN A 2 -36.57 34.68 -36.15
C GLN A 2 -35.05 34.95 -36.14
N THR A 3 -34.56 35.55 -35.06
CA THR A 3 -33.13 35.65 -34.78
C THR A 3 -32.56 34.25 -34.65
N LEU A 4 -31.88 33.79 -35.69
CA LEU A 4 -31.06 32.56 -35.67
C LEU A 4 -29.96 32.74 -34.62
N THR A 5 -30.24 32.36 -33.38
CA THR A 5 -29.23 32.15 -32.35
C THR A 5 -28.35 31.00 -32.84
N ASN A 6 -27.09 31.32 -33.14
CA ASN A 6 -26.11 30.34 -33.58
C ASN A 6 -26.04 29.19 -32.54
N PRO A 7 -26.47 27.96 -32.88
CA PRO A 7 -26.73 26.89 -31.90
C PRO A 7 -25.47 26.41 -31.16
N ASN A 8 -24.28 26.87 -31.57
CA ASN A 8 -22.98 26.47 -31.02
C ASN A 8 -22.40 27.43 -29.97
N LYS A 9 -23.12 28.49 -29.56
CA LYS A 9 -22.58 29.46 -28.58
C LYS A 9 -23.06 29.11 -27.17
N LEU A 10 -22.22 28.39 -26.41
CA LEU A 10 -22.42 28.16 -24.97
C LEU A 10 -22.50 29.49 -24.22
N THR A 11 -23.57 29.73 -23.47
CA THR A 11 -23.79 30.96 -22.69
C THR A 11 -24.31 30.67 -21.28
N GLY A 12 -24.17 31.64 -20.39
CA GLY A 12 -24.68 31.58 -19.02
C GLY A 12 -23.99 30.49 -18.18
N ILE A 13 -24.75 29.85 -17.30
CA ILE A 13 -24.25 28.86 -16.35
C ILE A 13 -23.55 27.66 -17.00
N ARG A 14 -24.01 27.25 -18.20
CA ARG A 14 -23.44 26.12 -18.96
C ARG A 14 -21.99 26.37 -19.35
N LEU A 15 -21.68 27.60 -19.77
CA LEU A 15 -20.31 28.00 -20.14
C LEU A 15 -19.39 27.99 -18.91
N TYR A 16 -19.84 28.58 -17.79
CA TYR A 16 -19.03 28.65 -16.57
C TYR A 16 -18.84 27.28 -15.92
N ALA A 17 -19.85 26.40 -15.95
CA ALA A 17 -19.72 25.03 -15.46
C ALA A 17 -18.69 24.22 -16.27
N LEU A 18 -18.74 24.29 -17.60
CA LEU A 18 -17.76 23.62 -18.46
C LEU A 18 -16.36 24.23 -18.34
N PHE A 19 -16.26 25.55 -18.15
CA PHE A 19 -14.99 26.21 -17.88
C PHE A 19 -14.39 25.78 -16.54
N ALA A 20 -15.20 25.71 -15.47
CA ALA A 20 -14.78 25.21 -14.17
C ALA A 20 -14.34 23.75 -14.24
N LEU A 21 -15.11 22.89 -14.94
CA LEU A 21 -14.73 21.50 -15.17
C LEU A 21 -13.39 21.39 -15.91
N ARG A 22 -13.18 22.21 -16.96
CA ARG A 22 -11.92 22.26 -17.70
C ARG A 22 -10.74 22.65 -16.82
N LEU A 23 -10.92 23.65 -15.95
CA LEU A 23 -9.89 24.08 -15.01
C LEU A 23 -9.60 23.01 -13.95
N ALA A 24 -10.63 22.35 -13.41
CA ALA A 24 -10.48 21.30 -12.41
C ALA A 24 -9.73 20.08 -12.96
N ILE A 25 -10.10 19.61 -14.15
CA ILE A 25 -9.40 18.51 -14.81
C ILE A 25 -7.98 18.93 -15.21
N GLY A 26 -7.82 20.13 -15.78
CA GLY A 26 -6.50 20.65 -16.13
C GLY A 26 -5.57 20.76 -14.92
N TRP A 27 -6.10 21.20 -13.77
CA TRP A 27 -5.39 21.21 -12.49
C TRP A 27 -4.95 19.81 -12.09
N HIS A 28 -5.86 18.83 -12.12
CA HIS A 28 -5.57 17.46 -11.75
C HIS A 28 -4.45 16.86 -12.60
N PHE A 29 -4.55 16.93 -13.93
CA PHE A 29 -3.50 16.45 -14.84
C PHE A 29 -2.16 17.17 -14.63
N LEU A 30 -2.18 18.49 -14.45
CA LEU A 30 -0.96 19.27 -14.22
C LEU A 30 -0.30 18.90 -12.90
N TYR A 31 -1.09 18.74 -11.83
CA TYR A 31 -0.61 18.32 -10.52
C TYR A 31 0.04 16.93 -10.61
N GLU A 32 -0.65 15.97 -11.22
CA GLU A 32 -0.16 14.62 -11.38
C GLU A 32 1.15 14.55 -12.19
N GLY A 33 1.28 15.38 -13.24
CA GLY A 33 2.50 15.44 -14.05
C GLY A 33 3.66 16.12 -13.32
N VAL A 34 3.43 17.26 -12.69
CA VAL A 34 4.46 18.02 -11.96
C VAL A 34 4.96 17.25 -10.73
N THR A 35 4.06 16.63 -9.96
CA THR A 35 4.46 15.79 -8.83
C THR A 35 5.38 14.65 -9.25
N LYS A 36 5.06 13.96 -10.35
CA LYS A 36 5.91 12.88 -10.89
C LYS A 36 7.26 13.38 -11.40
N LEU A 37 7.32 14.60 -11.93
CA LEU A 37 8.57 15.24 -12.36
C LEU A 37 9.47 15.60 -11.16
N LEU A 38 8.88 15.96 -10.02
CA LEU A 38 9.61 16.38 -8.81
C LEU A 38 10.07 15.19 -7.94
N ILE A 39 9.38 14.05 -7.99
CA ILE A 39 9.77 12.83 -7.24
C ILE A 39 11.04 12.23 -7.85
N PRO A 40 12.15 12.11 -7.08
CA PRO A 40 13.35 11.44 -7.56
C PRO A 40 13.07 9.98 -7.94
N ASN A 41 13.54 9.56 -9.11
CA ASN A 41 13.40 8.18 -9.60
C ASN A 41 11.94 7.68 -9.69
N TRP A 42 10.96 8.57 -9.95
CA TRP A 42 9.59 8.14 -10.21
C TRP A 42 9.52 7.19 -11.40
N THR A 43 8.69 6.13 -11.29
CA THR A 43 8.46 5.17 -12.38
C THR A 43 7.05 4.61 -12.38
N SER A 44 6.55 4.25 -13.56
CA SER A 44 5.29 3.52 -13.76
C SER A 44 5.42 2.00 -13.65
N ALA A 45 6.64 1.48 -13.41
CA ALA A 45 6.91 0.04 -13.39
C ALA A 45 5.95 -0.73 -12.48
N ASP A 46 5.76 -0.27 -11.25
CA ASP A 46 4.88 -0.95 -10.29
C ASP A 46 3.45 -1.02 -10.81
N TYR A 47 2.92 0.11 -11.29
CA TYR A 47 1.57 0.20 -11.87
C TYR A 47 1.35 -0.78 -13.04
N LEU A 48 2.38 -0.98 -13.87
CA LEU A 48 2.34 -1.86 -15.02
C LEU A 48 2.49 -3.34 -14.66
N GLN A 49 3.33 -3.67 -13.66
CA GLN A 49 3.56 -5.03 -13.14
C GLN A 49 2.34 -5.60 -12.41
N VAL A 50 1.39 -4.75 -12.07
CA VAL A 50 0.14 -5.14 -11.42
C VAL A 50 -0.91 -5.65 -12.42
N SER A 51 -0.71 -5.47 -13.73
CA SER A 51 -1.70 -5.83 -14.73
C SER A 51 -2.03 -7.34 -14.68
N GLY A 52 -3.27 -7.70 -14.36
CA GLY A 52 -3.69 -9.10 -14.16
C GLY A 52 -4.56 -9.69 -15.26
N TRP A 53 -4.70 -9.03 -16.41
CA TRP A 53 -5.71 -9.39 -17.43
C TRP A 53 -5.13 -9.72 -18.80
N ILE A 54 -5.96 -9.81 -19.84
CA ILE A 54 -5.56 -10.31 -21.17
C ILE A 54 -4.37 -9.55 -21.81
N PHE A 55 -4.12 -8.30 -21.43
CA PHE A 55 -2.97 -7.51 -21.91
C PHE A 55 -1.80 -7.45 -20.91
N ALA A 56 -1.85 -8.18 -19.80
CA ALA A 56 -0.79 -8.25 -18.80
C ALA A 56 0.60 -8.53 -19.40
N PRO A 57 0.78 -9.48 -20.35
CA PRO A 57 2.11 -9.74 -20.92
C PRO A 57 2.74 -8.52 -21.60
N PHE A 58 1.92 -7.64 -22.20
CA PHE A 58 2.41 -6.42 -22.84
C PHE A 58 2.85 -5.38 -21.80
N PHE A 59 2.08 -5.18 -20.73
CA PHE A 59 2.43 -4.23 -19.68
C PHE A 59 3.62 -4.70 -18.84
N HIS A 60 3.70 -6.00 -18.55
CA HIS A 60 4.87 -6.60 -17.91
C HIS A 60 6.12 -6.46 -18.77
N TRP A 61 6.01 -6.69 -20.08
CA TRP A 61 7.13 -6.48 -21.00
C TRP A 61 7.66 -5.04 -20.99
N ILE A 62 6.77 -4.05 -20.94
CA ILE A 62 7.18 -2.63 -20.78
C ILE A 62 7.96 -2.45 -19.48
N ALA A 63 7.43 -2.97 -18.37
CA ALA A 63 8.01 -2.79 -17.05
C ALA A 63 9.32 -3.58 -16.81
N ASP A 64 9.49 -4.71 -17.51
CA ASP A 64 10.70 -5.54 -17.46
C ASP A 64 11.81 -5.04 -18.41
N THR A 65 11.49 -4.16 -19.36
CA THR A 65 12.44 -3.64 -20.35
C THR A 65 12.89 -2.22 -19.99
N PRO A 66 14.11 -2.01 -19.41
CA PRO A 66 14.50 -0.72 -18.85
C PRO A 66 14.47 0.45 -19.84
N SER A 67 14.90 0.23 -21.09
CA SER A 67 14.91 1.27 -22.12
C SER A 67 13.51 1.72 -22.54
N VAL A 68 12.54 0.79 -22.58
CA VAL A 68 11.14 1.07 -22.92
C VAL A 68 10.45 1.77 -21.76
N LEU A 69 10.66 1.29 -20.53
CA LEU A 69 10.10 1.86 -19.32
C LEU A 69 10.48 3.34 -19.15
N VAL A 70 11.75 3.69 -19.33
CA VAL A 70 12.21 5.09 -19.23
C VAL A 70 11.47 5.99 -20.22
N VAL A 71 11.25 5.51 -21.45
CA VAL A 71 10.50 6.25 -22.48
C VAL A 71 9.03 6.41 -22.08
N VAL A 72 8.40 5.35 -21.57
CA VAL A 72 7.00 5.37 -21.11
C VAL A 72 6.83 6.32 -19.93
N ASP A 73 7.73 6.30 -18.96
CA ASP A 73 7.72 7.20 -17.80
C ASP A 73 7.82 8.67 -18.25
N TRP A 74 8.75 8.97 -19.16
CA TRP A 74 8.90 10.30 -19.73
C TRP A 74 7.67 10.77 -20.51
N ILE A 75 7.12 9.92 -21.38
CA ILE A 75 5.91 10.23 -22.16
C ILE A 75 4.72 10.46 -21.22
N ASN A 76 4.60 9.67 -20.16
CA ASN A 76 3.54 9.80 -19.18
C ASN A 76 3.61 11.15 -18.44
N ILE A 77 4.79 11.52 -17.92
CA ILE A 77 5.01 12.78 -17.21
C ILE A 77 4.72 13.97 -18.13
N ILE A 78 5.34 14.01 -19.31
CA ILE A 78 5.16 15.12 -20.26
C ILE A 78 3.71 15.17 -20.75
N GLY A 79 3.10 14.01 -21.00
CA GLY A 79 1.71 13.91 -21.43
C GLY A 79 0.75 14.52 -20.42
N LEU A 80 0.90 14.20 -19.14
CA LEU A 80 0.09 14.76 -18.05
C LEU A 80 0.25 16.28 -17.95
N ILE A 81 1.49 16.78 -17.97
CA ILE A 81 1.77 18.22 -17.94
C ILE A 81 1.17 18.93 -19.16
N PHE A 82 1.35 18.36 -20.36
CA PHE A 82 0.82 18.90 -21.60
C PHE A 82 -0.72 19.00 -21.57
N VAL A 83 -1.41 17.94 -21.14
CA VAL A 83 -2.87 17.94 -20.99
C VAL A 83 -3.30 19.00 -19.98
N GLY A 84 -2.63 19.06 -18.82
CA GLY A 84 -2.92 20.04 -17.78
C GLY A 84 -2.83 21.49 -18.27
N LEU A 85 -1.72 21.85 -18.92
CA LEU A 85 -1.49 23.20 -19.44
C LEU A 85 -2.48 23.57 -20.55
N THR A 86 -2.72 22.66 -21.51
CA THR A 86 -3.63 22.93 -22.64
C THR A 86 -5.07 23.10 -22.20
N LEU A 87 -5.52 22.34 -21.19
CA LEU A 87 -6.85 22.50 -20.59
C LEU A 87 -6.94 23.76 -19.73
N ILE A 88 -5.96 24.07 -18.88
CA ILE A 88 -6.02 25.28 -18.04
C ILE A 88 -6.08 26.54 -18.90
N PHE A 89 -5.13 26.68 -19.83
CA PHE A 89 -5.03 27.87 -20.68
C PHE A 89 -6.08 27.90 -21.81
N GLY A 90 -6.74 26.77 -22.08
CA GLY A 90 -7.70 26.65 -23.19
C GLY A 90 -7.05 26.80 -24.57
N TRP A 91 -5.72 26.65 -24.67
CA TRP A 91 -4.99 26.66 -25.94
C TRP A 91 -4.89 25.23 -26.45
N ILE A 92 -5.25 25.00 -27.72
CA ILE A 92 -5.31 23.67 -28.35
C ILE A 92 -6.03 22.61 -27.49
N GLU A 93 -7.04 23.04 -26.72
CA GLU A 93 -7.71 22.22 -25.69
C GLU A 93 -8.32 20.92 -26.24
N ARG A 94 -8.69 20.88 -27.53
CA ARG A 94 -9.17 19.66 -28.18
C ARG A 94 -8.06 18.62 -28.33
N THR A 95 -6.86 19.04 -28.70
CA THR A 95 -5.69 18.16 -28.77
C THR A 95 -5.33 17.67 -27.38
N GLY A 96 -5.31 18.57 -26.39
CA GLY A 96 -5.14 18.22 -24.98
C GLY A 96 -6.17 17.19 -24.50
N ALA A 97 -7.45 17.38 -24.83
CA ALA A 97 -8.51 16.46 -24.46
C ALA A 97 -8.34 15.06 -25.08
N VAL A 98 -7.93 14.97 -26.36
CA VAL A 98 -7.67 13.67 -27.01
C VAL A 98 -6.50 12.95 -26.35
N VAL A 99 -5.41 13.65 -26.05
CA VAL A 99 -4.26 13.08 -25.33
C VAL A 99 -4.67 12.64 -23.92
N GLY A 100 -5.42 13.46 -23.19
CA GLY A 100 -5.92 13.14 -21.85
C GLY A 100 -6.84 11.93 -21.83
N MET A 101 -7.78 11.84 -22.78
CA MET A 101 -8.63 10.65 -22.95
C MET A 101 -7.80 9.41 -23.25
N SER A 102 -6.78 9.53 -24.10
CA SER A 102 -5.90 8.41 -24.46
C SER A 102 -5.11 7.90 -23.26
N LEU A 103 -4.56 8.80 -22.44
CA LEU A 103 -3.86 8.44 -21.20
C LEU A 103 -4.80 7.78 -20.18
N LEU A 104 -5.97 8.36 -19.93
CA LEU A 104 -6.95 7.78 -19.00
C LEU A 104 -7.44 6.40 -19.47
N PHE A 105 -7.62 6.25 -20.79
CA PHE A 105 -7.96 4.96 -21.37
C PHE A 105 -6.82 3.96 -21.18
N LEU A 106 -5.57 4.35 -21.40
CA LEU A 106 -4.40 3.49 -21.17
C LEU A 106 -4.27 3.10 -19.69
N TYR A 107 -4.57 3.98 -18.75
CA TYR A 107 -4.60 3.63 -17.32
C TYR A 107 -5.69 2.60 -17.02
N TRP A 108 -6.91 2.85 -17.50
CA TRP A 108 -8.01 1.89 -17.37
C TRP A 108 -7.69 0.55 -18.06
N LEU A 109 -7.00 0.58 -19.20
CA LEU A 109 -6.58 -0.59 -19.95
C LEU A 109 -5.43 -1.34 -19.25
N ALA A 110 -4.54 -0.65 -18.55
CA ALA A 110 -3.48 -1.30 -17.77
C ALA A 110 -4.06 -2.10 -16.60
N ASN A 111 -5.04 -1.52 -15.89
CA ASN A 111 -5.66 -2.13 -14.71
C ASN A 111 -7.19 -1.90 -14.71
N PRO A 112 -7.97 -2.70 -15.46
CA PRO A 112 -9.42 -2.55 -15.53
C PRO A 112 -10.10 -2.99 -14.22
N PRO A 113 -11.18 -2.32 -13.79
CA PRO A 113 -11.78 -2.57 -12.46
C PRO A 113 -12.56 -3.89 -12.34
N PHE A 114 -13.05 -4.47 -13.45
CA PHE A 114 -13.68 -5.81 -13.45
C PHE A 114 -12.67 -6.93 -13.28
N VAL A 115 -11.40 -6.63 -13.51
CA VAL A 115 -10.32 -7.52 -13.12
C VAL A 115 -10.22 -7.31 -11.62
N THR A 116 -10.75 -8.25 -10.85
CA THR A 116 -10.29 -8.47 -9.49
C THR A 116 -8.79 -8.76 -9.61
N ASN A 117 -7.99 -7.69 -9.64
CA ASN A 117 -6.57 -7.77 -9.37
C ASN A 117 -6.51 -8.16 -7.89
N ASP A 118 -6.66 -9.45 -7.66
CA ASP A 118 -6.45 -10.09 -6.36
C ASP A 118 -5.05 -9.79 -5.84
N PHE A 119 -4.17 -9.33 -6.73
CA PHE A 119 -2.80 -8.95 -6.47
C PHE A 119 -2.53 -7.54 -7.00
N ASN A 120 -2.31 -6.66 -6.04
CA ASN A 120 -1.50 -5.44 -6.11
C ASN A 120 -2.19 -4.09 -6.26
N VAL A 121 -3.47 -3.97 -6.65
CA VAL A 121 -4.17 -2.68 -6.54
C VAL A 121 -5.05 -2.65 -5.31
N ILE A 122 -4.73 -1.78 -4.33
CA ILE A 122 -5.77 -1.24 -3.45
C ILE A 122 -6.66 -0.39 -4.36
N ASN A 123 -7.65 -1.02 -4.98
CA ASN A 123 -8.69 -0.25 -5.66
C ASN A 123 -9.47 0.46 -4.56
N GLU A 124 -9.71 1.76 -4.72
CA GLU A 124 -10.54 2.56 -3.78
C GLU A 124 -12.01 2.06 -3.71
N GLY A 125 -12.34 0.96 -4.39
CA GLY A 125 -13.59 0.21 -4.29
C GLY A 125 -13.67 -0.96 -5.29
N HIS A 126 -14.59 -1.90 -5.05
CA HIS A 126 -15.01 -2.88 -6.07
C HIS A 126 -15.92 -2.19 -7.09
N TYR A 127 -15.34 -1.71 -8.19
CA TYR A 127 -16.11 -1.16 -9.31
C TYR A 127 -16.42 -2.25 -10.32
N LEU A 128 -17.67 -2.36 -10.79
CA LEU A 128 -18.03 -3.36 -11.79
C LEU A 128 -17.24 -3.15 -13.10
N VAL A 129 -17.30 -1.94 -13.67
CA VAL A 129 -16.60 -1.57 -14.93
C VAL A 129 -16.16 -0.10 -14.92
N VAL A 130 -16.90 0.75 -14.20
CA VAL A 130 -16.72 2.21 -14.16
C VAL A 130 -15.88 2.60 -12.93
N ASN A 131 -14.61 2.95 -13.13
CA ASN A 131 -13.75 3.55 -12.09
C ASN A 131 -13.56 5.07 -12.33
N LYS A 132 -12.80 5.73 -11.45
CA LYS A 132 -12.52 7.18 -11.54
C LYS A 132 -11.91 7.58 -12.89
N ASN A 133 -10.99 6.78 -13.45
CA ASN A 133 -10.38 7.05 -14.75
C ASN A 133 -11.42 7.10 -15.87
N MET A 134 -12.41 6.20 -15.83
CA MET A 134 -13.47 6.17 -16.84
C MET A 134 -14.44 7.34 -16.69
N VAL A 135 -14.76 7.74 -15.45
CA VAL A 135 -15.57 8.94 -15.17
C VAL A 135 -14.87 10.21 -15.66
N GLU A 136 -13.58 10.35 -15.36
CA GLU A 136 -12.78 11.49 -15.80
C GLU A 136 -12.61 11.49 -17.33
N LEU A 137 -12.47 10.32 -17.96
CA LEU A 137 -12.40 10.19 -19.42
C LEU A 137 -13.69 10.72 -20.07
N PHE A 138 -14.86 10.37 -19.53
CA PHE A 138 -16.13 10.91 -20.03
C PHE A 138 -16.26 12.42 -19.77
N ALA A 139 -15.73 12.93 -18.66
CA ALA A 139 -15.69 14.37 -18.39
C ALA A 139 -14.82 15.11 -19.41
N VAL A 140 -13.64 14.59 -19.75
CA VAL A 140 -12.77 15.12 -20.81
C VAL A 140 -13.44 15.01 -22.18
N PHE A 141 -14.16 13.92 -22.45
CA PHE A 141 -14.92 13.75 -23.69
C PHE A 141 -15.99 14.84 -23.85
N ILE A 142 -16.68 15.22 -22.77
CA ILE A 142 -17.61 16.37 -22.79
C ILE A 142 -16.88 17.67 -23.15
N LEU A 143 -15.68 17.91 -22.62
CA LEU A 143 -14.88 19.09 -22.94
C LEU A 143 -14.40 19.10 -24.41
N LEU A 144 -14.13 17.92 -24.98
CA LEU A 144 -13.80 17.78 -26.40
C LEU A 144 -14.97 18.22 -27.30
N LEU A 145 -16.19 17.81 -26.95
CA LEU A 145 -17.42 18.17 -27.67
C LEU A 145 -17.79 19.64 -27.50
N PHE A 146 -17.57 20.19 -26.30
CA PHE A 146 -17.98 21.54 -25.91
C PHE A 146 -16.80 22.42 -25.50
N PRO A 147 -15.90 22.78 -26.45
CA PRO A 147 -14.70 23.56 -26.18
C PRO A 147 -15.02 24.98 -25.67
N THR A 148 -14.42 25.38 -24.55
CA THR A 148 -14.65 26.69 -23.92
C THR A 148 -13.50 27.69 -24.17
N GLY A 149 -12.36 27.26 -24.68
CA GLY A 149 -11.12 28.04 -24.85
C GLY A 149 -11.20 29.19 -25.83
N LYS A 150 -12.06 29.07 -26.86
CA LYS A 150 -12.36 30.19 -27.77
C LYS A 150 -13.17 31.32 -27.11
N GLN A 151 -13.78 31.06 -25.96
CA GLN A 151 -14.57 32.05 -25.20
C GLN A 151 -13.88 32.50 -23.92
N LEU A 152 -13.23 31.57 -23.21
CA LEU A 152 -12.55 31.73 -21.93
C LEU A 152 -11.22 30.96 -22.00
N GLY A 153 -10.17 31.61 -22.47
CA GLY A 153 -8.85 31.02 -22.70
C GLY A 153 -7.98 31.89 -23.61
N ILE A 154 -6.68 31.56 -23.72
CA ILE A 154 -5.70 32.34 -24.50
C ILE A 154 -6.18 32.66 -25.94
N PRO A 155 -6.83 31.75 -26.69
CA PRO A 155 -7.32 32.04 -28.03
C PRO A 155 -8.31 33.21 -28.11
N ALA A 156 -8.97 33.58 -27.00
CA ALA A 156 -9.86 34.74 -26.96
C ALA A 156 -9.12 36.08 -27.18
N LEU A 157 -7.82 36.15 -26.87
CA LEU A 157 -6.99 37.36 -27.09
C LEU A 157 -6.77 37.65 -28.58
N PHE A 158 -6.77 36.62 -29.42
CA PHE A 158 -6.49 36.72 -30.86
C PHE A 158 -7.77 36.83 -31.71
N ARG A 159 -8.94 36.91 -31.07
CA ARG A 159 -10.21 37.03 -31.79
C ARG A 159 -10.37 38.46 -32.29
N LYS A 160 -10.12 38.68 -33.59
CA LYS A 160 -10.43 39.95 -34.27
C LYS A 160 -11.88 40.34 -33.94
N ASN A 161 -12.08 41.48 -33.28
CA ASN A 161 -13.39 42.09 -33.10
C ASN A 161 -13.96 42.31 -34.51
N ARG A 162 -14.89 41.46 -34.96
CA ARG A 162 -15.74 41.85 -36.08
C ARG A 162 -16.58 43.00 -35.57
N LEU A 163 -16.23 44.21 -36.00
CA LEU A 163 -17.13 45.36 -35.92
C LEU A 163 -18.48 44.92 -36.49
N PRO A 164 -19.60 45.26 -35.84
CA PRO A 164 -20.91 44.95 -36.39
C PRO A 164 -21.03 45.60 -37.78
N GLU A 165 -21.34 44.81 -38.80
CA GLU A 165 -21.67 45.36 -40.12
C GLU A 165 -22.86 46.32 -39.96
N PRO A 166 -22.83 47.51 -40.59
CA PRO A 166 -23.97 48.42 -40.57
C PRO A 166 -25.16 47.70 -41.18
N LYS A 167 -26.30 47.70 -40.49
CA LYS A 167 -27.56 47.25 -41.07
C LYS A 167 -27.92 48.21 -42.20
N GLU A 168 -27.97 47.72 -43.44
CA GLU A 168 -28.59 48.45 -44.54
C GLU A 168 -30.08 48.64 -44.25
N GLU A 169 -30.48 49.86 -43.91
CA GLU A 169 -31.87 50.30 -43.98
C GLU A 169 -32.17 50.69 -45.43
N ILE A 170 -33.09 49.95 -46.05
CA ILE A 170 -33.72 50.32 -47.32
C ILE A 170 -34.55 51.58 -47.06
N LYS A 171 -34.19 52.70 -47.69
CA LYS A 171 -35.03 53.90 -47.80
C LYS A 171 -35.29 54.21 -49.26
N ASP A 172 -36.55 54.03 -49.66
CA ASP A 172 -37.08 54.57 -50.89
C ASP A 172 -37.36 56.09 -50.77
N SER A 173 -37.12 56.78 -51.89
CA SER A 173 -37.69 58.06 -52.37
C SER A 173 -36.86 59.37 -52.36
N VAL A 174 -36.34 59.68 -53.56
CA VAL A 174 -36.37 60.94 -54.37
C VAL A 174 -35.91 62.29 -53.77
N ALA A 175 -34.77 62.83 -54.27
CA ALA A 175 -34.63 64.09 -55.07
C ALA A 175 -33.24 64.79 -54.99
N CYS A 176 -32.62 64.99 -56.16
CA CYS A 176 -31.61 65.96 -56.67
C CYS A 176 -30.60 66.76 -55.81
N GLY A 177 -29.30 66.67 -56.20
CA GLY A 177 -28.23 67.68 -56.03
C GLY A 177 -26.82 67.16 -56.44
N PRO A 178 -25.92 67.92 -57.10
CA PRO A 178 -24.72 67.40 -57.80
C PRO A 178 -23.46 67.26 -56.90
N PRO A 179 -22.38 66.59 -57.38
CA PRO A 179 -21.41 65.90 -56.52
C PRO A 179 -20.22 66.78 -56.10
N VAL A 180 -19.68 66.53 -54.90
CA VAL A 180 -18.37 67.04 -54.49
C VAL A 180 -17.50 65.89 -53.94
N ALA A 181 -16.22 66.00 -54.28
CA ALA A 181 -15.23 64.95 -54.44
C ALA A 181 -14.69 64.27 -53.17
N LYS A 182 -14.08 63.11 -53.42
CA LYS A 182 -13.24 62.28 -52.54
C LYS A 182 -12.14 63.09 -51.84
N THR A 183 -11.82 62.69 -50.61
CA THR A 183 -10.42 62.56 -50.15
C THR A 183 -10.30 61.43 -49.12
N THR A 184 -9.48 60.46 -49.50
CA THR A 184 -8.76 59.48 -48.69
C THR A 184 -8.10 60.07 -47.46
N GLU A 185 -8.05 59.31 -46.37
CA GLU A 185 -6.79 58.95 -45.69
C GLU A 185 -7.02 57.80 -44.69
N GLU A 186 -6.44 56.64 -45.00
CA GLU A 186 -6.25 55.53 -44.08
C GLU A 186 -5.06 55.82 -43.17
N VAL A 187 -5.25 55.69 -41.86
CA VAL A 187 -4.17 55.43 -40.90
C VAL A 187 -4.63 54.26 -40.03
N PRO A 188 -3.93 53.11 -40.00
CA PRO A 188 -4.32 51.99 -39.15
C PRO A 188 -3.97 52.30 -37.69
N GLU A 189 -4.97 52.71 -36.92
CA GLU A 189 -4.86 52.89 -35.49
C GLU A 189 -4.70 51.52 -34.81
N HIS A 190 -3.63 51.33 -34.04
CA HIS A 190 -3.41 50.14 -33.23
C HIS A 190 -4.61 49.91 -32.31
N ALA A 191 -5.49 48.97 -32.66
CA ALA A 191 -6.65 48.62 -31.87
C ALA A 191 -6.21 48.12 -30.49
N ALA A 192 -6.29 49.00 -29.48
CA ALA A 192 -6.09 48.64 -28.09
C ALA A 192 -7.06 47.50 -27.71
N LEU A 193 -6.52 46.43 -27.13
CA LEU A 193 -7.30 45.26 -26.71
C LEU A 193 -8.36 45.69 -25.67
N ASP A 194 -9.63 45.49 -25.99
CA ASP A 194 -10.76 45.74 -25.09
C ASP A 194 -10.57 44.98 -23.75
N ARG A 195 -10.78 45.67 -22.61
CA ARG A 195 -10.65 45.12 -21.24
C ARG A 195 -11.40 43.80 -21.07
N ARG A 196 -12.58 43.67 -21.68
CA ARG A 196 -13.40 42.45 -21.61
C ARG A 196 -12.75 41.27 -22.35
N THR A 197 -12.06 41.54 -23.45
CA THR A 197 -11.30 40.54 -24.22
C THR A 197 -10.08 40.09 -23.42
N LEU A 198 -9.41 41.02 -22.74
CA LEU A 198 -8.27 40.73 -21.85
C LEU A 198 -8.69 39.86 -20.65
N ILE A 199 -9.80 40.19 -19.98
CA ILE A 199 -10.34 39.39 -18.86
C ILE A 199 -10.69 37.95 -19.31
N LYS A 200 -11.31 37.80 -20.49
CA LYS A 200 -11.66 36.48 -21.04
C LYS A 200 -10.42 35.67 -21.42
N GLY A 201 -9.43 36.33 -22.02
CA GLY A 201 -8.18 35.73 -22.47
C GLY A 201 -7.26 35.26 -21.34
N LEU A 202 -7.26 35.98 -20.22
CA LEU A 202 -6.41 35.72 -19.05
C LEU A 202 -7.17 35.09 -17.87
N SER A 203 -8.38 34.59 -18.12
CA SER A 203 -9.25 33.98 -17.10
C SER A 203 -8.62 32.79 -16.36
N ALA A 204 -7.59 32.16 -16.92
CA ALA A 204 -6.85 31.05 -16.32
C ALA A 204 -5.69 31.47 -15.40
N LEU A 205 -5.23 32.73 -15.45
CA LEU A 205 -4.06 33.18 -14.67
C LEU A 205 -4.25 33.10 -13.15
N PRO A 206 -5.40 33.47 -12.56
CA PRO A 206 -5.61 33.31 -11.12
C PRO A 206 -5.51 31.85 -10.66
N VAL A 207 -5.99 30.91 -11.50
CA VAL A 207 -5.92 29.47 -11.22
C VAL A 207 -4.48 28.98 -11.28
N MET A 208 -3.69 29.43 -12.25
CA MET A 208 -2.26 29.11 -12.31
C MET A 208 -1.47 29.72 -11.14
N GLY A 209 -1.82 30.94 -10.73
CA GLY A 209 -1.23 31.57 -9.54
C GLY A 209 -1.55 30.77 -8.27
N ALA A 210 -2.81 30.34 -8.11
CA ALA A 210 -3.23 29.47 -7.02
C ALA A 210 -2.52 28.10 -7.08
N PHE A 211 -2.31 27.55 -8.27
CA PHE A 211 -1.57 26.30 -8.48
C PHE A 211 -0.13 26.43 -8.02
N GLY A 212 0.59 27.44 -8.50
CA GLY A 212 1.98 27.69 -8.10
C GLY A 212 2.12 27.93 -6.60
N TYR A 213 1.21 28.70 -6.01
CA TYR A 213 1.19 28.94 -4.56
C TYR A 213 0.92 27.66 -3.76
N ALA A 214 -0.09 26.88 -4.14
CA ALA A 214 -0.43 25.62 -3.47
C ALA A 214 0.71 24.60 -3.57
N LEU A 215 1.35 24.51 -4.74
CA LEU A 215 2.52 23.65 -4.94
C LEU A 215 3.70 24.12 -4.08
N TYR A 216 3.99 25.43 -4.05
CA TYR A 216 5.07 26.01 -3.25
C TYR A 216 4.86 25.78 -1.75
N GLU A 217 3.68 26.09 -1.21
CA GLU A 217 3.35 25.81 0.20
C GLU A 217 3.47 24.33 0.53
N LYS A 218 2.98 23.44 -0.35
CA LYS A 218 3.14 21.99 -0.16
C LYS A 218 4.61 21.57 -0.09
N THR A 219 5.47 22.08 -0.97
CA THR A 219 6.93 21.78 -0.93
C THR A 219 7.65 22.40 0.28
N LYS A 220 7.07 23.41 0.93
CA LYS A 220 7.67 24.12 2.07
C LYS A 220 7.36 23.45 3.41
N TRP A 221 6.25 22.73 3.49
CA TRP A 221 5.79 22.00 4.68
C TRP A 221 6.35 20.58 4.79
N GLU A 222 7.23 20.16 3.88
CA GLU A 222 7.95 18.89 4.01
C GLU A 222 8.90 18.93 5.22
N SER A 223 8.43 18.37 6.34
CA SER A 223 9.23 18.02 7.51
C SER A 223 10.43 17.16 7.08
N TYR A 224 11.55 17.26 7.80
CA TYR A 224 12.71 16.39 7.59
C TYR A 224 12.37 14.89 7.68
N GLU A 225 11.27 14.54 8.37
CA GLU A 225 10.72 13.18 8.46
C GLU A 225 9.87 12.77 7.24
N GLU A 226 9.25 13.73 6.54
CA GLU A 226 8.42 13.48 5.35
C GLU A 226 9.21 13.42 4.05
N ARG A 227 10.44 13.94 4.00
CA ARG A 227 11.32 13.83 2.82
C ARG A 227 11.63 12.39 2.40
N ASN A 228 11.42 11.42 3.29
CA ASN A 228 11.55 9.99 3.03
C ASN A 228 10.19 9.26 2.89
N LEU A 229 9.07 9.95 3.09
CA LEU A 229 7.72 9.42 2.92
C LEU A 229 7.16 9.93 1.59
N VAL A 230 7.15 9.04 0.60
CA VAL A 230 6.58 9.33 -0.72
C VAL A 230 5.07 9.49 -0.58
N ASP A 231 4.62 10.75 -0.57
CA ASP A 231 3.22 11.16 -0.54
C ASP A 231 2.57 10.83 -1.91
N ALA A 232 2.19 9.57 -2.11
CA ALA A 232 1.58 9.05 -3.34
C ALA A 232 0.18 8.49 -3.07
N VAL A 233 -0.77 9.35 -2.69
CA VAL A 233 -2.21 9.00 -2.60
C VAL A 233 -3.09 9.91 -3.48
N THR A 234 -2.53 10.54 -4.51
CA THR A 234 -3.35 11.16 -5.56
C THR A 234 -3.07 10.50 -6.90
N GLY A 235 -4.15 10.08 -7.58
CA GLY A 235 -4.12 9.64 -8.96
C GLY A 235 -3.99 8.13 -9.17
N ALA A 236 -4.39 7.72 -10.38
CA ALA A 236 -4.45 6.35 -10.88
C ALA A 236 -3.15 5.53 -10.77
N SER A 237 -2.05 6.14 -10.37
CA SER A 237 -0.72 5.54 -10.24
C SER A 237 -0.24 5.43 -8.79
N ALA A 238 -1.16 5.37 -7.81
CA ALA A 238 -0.83 5.10 -6.42
C ALA A 238 0.10 3.87 -6.34
N LYS A 239 1.24 4.01 -5.65
CA LYS A 239 2.23 2.94 -5.53
C LYS A 239 1.56 1.71 -4.90
N THR A 240 1.46 0.68 -5.72
CA THR A 240 0.59 -0.45 -5.54
C THR A 240 1.47 -1.66 -5.27
N LEU A 241 1.60 -1.98 -3.99
CA LEU A 241 2.61 -2.88 -3.42
C LEU A 241 4.06 -2.43 -3.68
N ASN A 242 4.91 -2.65 -2.67
CA ASN A 242 6.35 -2.43 -2.76
C ASN A 242 7.01 -3.54 -3.63
N MET A 243 6.51 -3.82 -4.83
CA MET A 243 7.17 -4.71 -5.80
C MET A 243 8.55 -4.15 -6.18
N ALA A 244 8.73 -2.82 -6.14
CA ALA A 244 10.02 -2.17 -6.21
C ALA A 244 11.01 -2.68 -5.16
N SER A 245 10.57 -2.97 -3.93
CA SER A 245 11.48 -3.48 -2.89
C SER A 245 11.91 -4.93 -3.17
N LEU A 246 11.12 -5.75 -3.88
CA LEU A 246 11.58 -7.09 -4.27
C LEU A 246 12.84 -7.05 -5.15
N LYS A 247 13.07 -5.97 -5.91
CA LYS A 247 14.32 -5.77 -6.65
C LYS A 247 15.53 -5.53 -5.74
N GLU A 248 15.28 -5.04 -4.53
CA GLU A 248 16.28 -4.80 -3.48
C GLU A 248 16.55 -6.05 -2.63
N LEU A 249 15.82 -7.15 -2.86
CA LEU A 249 16.04 -8.42 -2.17
C LEU A 249 17.42 -8.99 -2.56
N LYS A 250 18.34 -9.05 -1.60
CA LYS A 250 19.71 -9.54 -1.78
C LYS A 250 19.81 -11.07 -1.85
N GLY A 251 18.74 -11.78 -1.50
CA GLY A 251 18.66 -13.22 -1.55
C GLY A 251 17.46 -13.79 -0.82
N GLN A 252 17.24 -15.09 -0.99
CA GLN A 252 16.19 -15.80 -0.27
C GLN A 252 16.67 -16.21 1.12
N ILE A 253 15.76 -16.16 2.08
CA ILE A 253 16.02 -16.59 3.46
C ILE A 253 16.44 -18.07 3.48
N PRO A 254 17.50 -18.45 4.23
CA PRO A 254 17.86 -19.84 4.40
C PRO A 254 16.75 -20.68 5.04
N MET A 255 16.74 -21.96 4.71
CA MET A 255 15.78 -22.94 5.25
C MET A 255 16.43 -23.78 6.35
N GLY A 256 15.63 -24.13 7.34
CA GLY A 256 15.87 -25.23 8.28
C GLY A 256 14.79 -26.31 8.15
N LYS A 257 14.88 -27.38 8.94
CA LYS A 257 13.92 -28.47 9.03
C LYS A 257 13.60 -28.81 10.48
N ILE A 258 12.31 -28.97 10.78
CA ILE A 258 11.83 -29.57 12.04
C ILE A 258 11.23 -30.92 11.66
N LYS A 259 11.80 -32.02 12.18
CA LYS A 259 11.40 -33.40 11.85
C LYS A 259 11.30 -33.67 10.33
N GLY A 260 12.20 -33.06 9.55
CA GLY A 260 12.26 -33.20 8.08
C GLY A 260 11.39 -32.21 7.30
N LEU A 261 10.40 -31.57 7.93
CA LEU A 261 9.56 -30.57 7.28
C LEU A 261 10.32 -29.22 7.18
N PRO A 262 10.41 -28.58 6.00
CA PRO A 262 11.18 -27.36 5.82
C PRO A 262 10.48 -26.12 6.35
N PHE A 263 11.24 -25.25 7.00
CA PHE A 263 10.80 -23.95 7.52
C PHE A 263 11.84 -22.88 7.17
N SER A 264 11.42 -21.69 6.75
CA SER A 264 12.33 -20.55 6.60
C SER A 264 12.87 -20.13 7.97
N LYS A 265 14.18 -19.83 8.05
CA LYS A 265 14.85 -19.38 9.29
C LYS A 265 14.22 -18.12 9.89
N LEU A 266 13.55 -17.33 9.05
CA LEU A 266 12.62 -16.26 9.44
C LEU A 266 11.19 -16.71 9.13
N ILE A 267 10.31 -16.72 10.13
CA ILE A 267 8.90 -17.09 10.06
C ILE A 267 8.07 -15.81 10.21
N LEU A 268 7.04 -15.65 9.37
CA LEU A 268 6.14 -14.50 9.44
C LEU A 268 5.20 -14.64 10.64
N GLY A 269 5.19 -13.65 11.54
CA GLY A 269 4.29 -13.59 12.69
C GLY A 269 2.94 -12.97 12.34
N GLY A 270 1.87 -13.70 12.64
CA GLY A 270 0.50 -13.37 12.23
C GLY A 270 -0.29 -12.46 13.17
N ASN A 271 0.23 -12.09 14.35
CA ASN A 271 -0.53 -11.26 15.31
C ASN A 271 -1.03 -9.95 14.68
N LEU A 272 -0.17 -9.25 13.94
CA LEU A 272 -0.52 -8.01 13.23
C LEU A 272 -1.61 -8.26 12.19
N LEU A 273 -1.53 -9.37 11.45
CA LEU A 273 -2.53 -9.76 10.44
C LEU A 273 -3.89 -10.09 11.09
N SER A 274 -3.90 -10.61 12.33
CA SER A 274 -5.13 -10.87 13.11
C SER A 274 -5.65 -9.65 13.88
N GLY A 275 -5.04 -8.48 13.75
CA GLY A 275 -5.48 -7.26 14.41
C GLY A 275 -5.03 -7.12 15.88
N TRP A 276 -4.05 -7.91 16.31
CA TRP A 276 -3.50 -7.90 17.67
C TRP A 276 -2.14 -7.21 17.64
N ALA A 277 -2.01 -6.11 18.39
CA ALA A 277 -0.79 -5.34 18.46
C ALA A 277 -0.41 -5.08 19.91
N HIS A 278 0.84 -5.37 20.26
CA HIS A 278 1.43 -4.87 21.49
C HIS A 278 1.89 -3.45 21.23
N SER A 279 1.30 -2.50 21.94
CA SER A 279 1.39 -1.08 21.61
C SER A 279 2.08 -0.25 22.67
N ARG A 280 2.57 -0.89 23.74
CA ARG A 280 3.16 -0.23 24.90
C ARG A 280 2.15 0.74 25.54
N ASP A 281 2.35 2.03 25.34
CA ASP A 281 1.53 3.16 25.80
C ASP A 281 0.70 3.80 24.67
N LEU A 282 0.84 3.32 23.43
CA LEU A 282 0.11 3.87 22.28
C LEU A 282 -1.30 3.26 22.16
N ILE A 283 -2.30 4.04 22.51
CA ILE A 283 -3.71 3.58 22.55
C ILE A 283 -4.36 3.33 21.16
N TYR A 284 -3.78 3.84 20.08
CA TYR A 284 -4.37 3.78 18.73
C TYR A 284 -3.88 2.60 17.88
N VAL A 285 -2.80 1.92 18.27
CA VAL A 285 -2.09 0.98 17.37
C VAL A 285 -2.98 -0.20 16.98
N SER A 286 -3.75 -0.76 17.90
CA SER A 286 -4.69 -1.85 17.57
C SER A 286 -5.75 -1.43 16.57
N GLN A 287 -6.21 -0.17 16.60
CA GLN A 287 -7.15 0.36 15.60
C GLN A 287 -6.45 0.56 14.26
N LEU A 288 -5.24 1.10 14.27
CA LEU A 288 -4.42 1.29 13.07
C LEU A 288 -4.13 -0.05 12.37
N VAL A 289 -3.72 -1.08 13.12
CA VAL A 289 -3.42 -2.41 12.60
C VAL A 289 -4.65 -3.04 11.95
N LYS A 290 -5.84 -2.89 12.55
CA LYS A 290 -7.10 -3.36 11.98
C LYS A 290 -7.53 -2.57 10.74
N ALA A 291 -7.27 -1.27 10.72
CA ALA A 291 -7.54 -0.44 9.54
C ALA A 291 -6.59 -0.77 8.37
N TYR A 292 -5.34 -1.11 8.68
CA TYR A 292 -4.31 -1.45 7.69
C TYR A 292 -4.51 -2.85 7.09
N HIS A 293 -4.70 -3.86 7.92
CA HIS A 293 -4.77 -5.27 7.49
C HIS A 293 -6.19 -5.66 7.06
N GLN A 294 -6.61 -5.08 5.94
CA GLN A 294 -7.76 -5.60 5.19
C GLN A 294 -7.39 -6.90 4.46
N LYS A 295 -8.40 -7.68 4.06
CA LYS A 295 -8.20 -9.00 3.45
C LYS A 295 -7.18 -8.99 2.31
N GLU A 296 -7.34 -8.06 1.38
CA GLU A 296 -6.49 -7.92 0.19
C GLU A 296 -5.06 -7.58 0.58
N LYS A 297 -4.90 -6.72 1.61
CA LYS A 297 -3.59 -6.39 2.17
C LYS A 297 -2.95 -7.60 2.85
N ILE A 298 -3.71 -8.40 3.59
CA ILE A 298 -3.21 -9.64 4.20
C ILE A 298 -2.69 -10.59 3.10
N PHE A 299 -3.47 -10.81 2.04
CA PHE A 299 -3.05 -11.69 0.93
C PHE A 299 -1.79 -11.19 0.23
N ALA A 300 -1.72 -9.88 -0.01
CA ALA A 300 -0.54 -9.23 -0.54
C ALA A 300 0.70 -9.43 0.35
N THR A 301 0.55 -9.29 1.67
CA THR A 301 1.64 -9.55 2.65
C THR A 301 2.09 -11.01 2.62
N LEU A 302 1.16 -11.96 2.56
CA LEU A 302 1.48 -13.39 2.48
C LEU A 302 2.26 -13.71 1.19
N LEU A 303 1.79 -13.20 0.05
CA LEU A 303 2.45 -13.42 -1.22
C LEU A 303 3.84 -12.78 -1.23
N LEU A 304 3.98 -11.55 -0.70
CA LEU A 304 5.28 -10.88 -0.59
C LEU A 304 6.26 -11.68 0.28
N ALA A 305 5.78 -12.25 1.40
CA ALA A 305 6.59 -13.12 2.25
C ALA A 305 7.10 -14.35 1.47
N GLU A 306 6.23 -15.01 0.69
CA GLU A 306 6.61 -16.13 -0.18
C GLU A 306 7.64 -15.72 -1.23
N LYS A 307 7.50 -14.54 -1.83
CA LYS A 307 8.48 -14.00 -2.80
C LYS A 307 9.84 -13.72 -2.16
N CYS A 308 9.86 -13.34 -0.89
CA CYS A 308 11.10 -13.19 -0.10
C CYS A 308 11.70 -14.53 0.36
N GLY A 309 11.03 -15.67 0.09
CA GLY A 309 11.47 -17.01 0.49
C GLY A 309 10.96 -17.47 1.86
N ILE A 310 10.12 -16.67 2.54
CA ILE A 310 9.45 -17.10 3.76
C ILE A 310 8.37 -18.10 3.37
N ASN A 311 8.43 -19.33 3.90
CA ASN A 311 7.47 -20.37 3.53
C ASN A 311 6.38 -20.59 4.60
N THR A 312 6.52 -19.98 5.78
CA THR A 312 5.68 -20.27 6.95
C THR A 312 5.14 -19.01 7.60
N LEU A 313 3.83 -19.00 7.82
CA LEU A 313 3.12 -18.07 8.71
C LEU A 313 2.88 -18.74 10.07
N LEU A 314 3.10 -18.03 11.17
CA LEU A 314 2.70 -18.48 12.51
C LEU A 314 1.55 -17.58 13.00
N THR A 315 0.36 -18.14 13.23
CA THR A 315 -0.83 -17.33 13.54
C THR A 315 -1.90 -18.06 14.35
N ASN A 316 -2.90 -17.31 14.80
CA ASN A 316 -4.07 -17.85 15.49
C ASN A 316 -5.12 -18.43 14.52
N PRO A 317 -5.92 -19.43 14.93
CA PRO A 317 -7.05 -19.99 14.17
C PRO A 317 -8.10 -19.01 13.66
N ILE A 318 -8.08 -17.75 14.09
CA ILE A 318 -8.88 -16.66 13.51
C ILE A 318 -8.56 -16.47 12.02
N LEU A 319 -7.29 -16.58 11.60
CA LEU A 319 -6.89 -16.41 10.19
C LEU A 319 -7.11 -17.65 9.31
N CYS A 320 -7.54 -18.79 9.87
CA CYS A 320 -7.74 -20.02 9.11
C CYS A 320 -8.64 -19.83 7.87
N ALA A 321 -9.75 -19.09 8.00
CA ALA A 321 -10.65 -18.85 6.87
C ALA A 321 -9.98 -18.04 5.74
N LEU A 322 -9.12 -17.09 6.10
CA LEU A 322 -8.36 -16.28 5.14
C LEU A 322 -7.27 -17.11 4.45
N ILE A 323 -6.61 -18.01 5.18
CA ILE A 323 -5.60 -18.92 4.62
C ILE A 323 -6.24 -19.93 3.67
N ASP A 324 -7.39 -20.50 4.04
CA ASP A 324 -8.15 -21.41 3.18
C ASP A 324 -8.62 -20.71 1.89
N GLU A 325 -9.13 -19.47 1.99
CA GLU A 325 -9.46 -18.64 0.83
C GLU A 325 -8.21 -18.36 -0.03
N TYR A 326 -7.07 -18.04 0.60
CA TYR A 326 -5.79 -17.78 -0.06
C TYR A 326 -5.34 -18.97 -0.93
N TRP A 327 -5.44 -20.19 -0.40
CA TRP A 327 -5.11 -21.42 -1.13
C TRP A 327 -6.13 -21.77 -2.20
N LYS A 328 -7.44 -21.70 -1.90
CA LYS A 328 -8.51 -22.05 -2.87
C LYS A 328 -8.50 -21.16 -4.10
N ARG A 329 -8.06 -19.92 -3.95
CA ARG A 329 -7.89 -18.97 -5.06
C ARG A 329 -6.59 -19.15 -5.85
N GLY A 330 -5.71 -20.07 -5.44
CA GLY A 330 -4.45 -20.36 -6.12
C GLY A 330 -3.42 -19.23 -6.03
N ILE A 331 -3.53 -18.39 -4.99
CA ILE A 331 -2.72 -17.17 -4.84
C ILE A 331 -1.28 -17.50 -4.51
N GLY A 332 -1.12 -18.38 -3.53
CA GLY A 332 0.17 -18.82 -3.03
C GLY A 332 -0.01 -20.08 -2.20
N LYS A 333 1.06 -20.50 -1.54
CA LYS A 333 1.17 -21.81 -0.90
C LYS A 333 1.84 -21.74 0.46
N ILE A 334 1.86 -20.55 1.08
CA ILE A 334 2.43 -20.39 2.42
C ILE A 334 1.81 -21.41 3.37
N GLN A 335 2.64 -22.18 4.07
CA GLN A 335 2.18 -23.11 5.09
C GLN A 335 1.98 -22.34 6.40
N PHE A 336 1.26 -22.91 7.38
CA PHE A 336 1.10 -22.24 8.66
C PHE A 336 1.25 -23.12 9.90
N ILE A 337 1.80 -22.51 10.94
CA ILE A 337 1.83 -23.01 12.32
C ILE A 337 0.72 -22.32 13.09
N SER A 338 -0.13 -23.07 13.77
CA SER A 338 -1.21 -22.50 14.57
C SER A 338 -0.78 -22.27 16.02
N ASP A 339 -0.95 -21.05 16.51
CA ASP A 339 -1.00 -20.79 17.95
C ASP A 339 -2.30 -21.38 18.51
N CYS A 340 -2.18 -22.35 19.40
CA CYS A 340 -3.33 -22.97 20.06
C CYS A 340 -3.53 -22.26 21.39
N ALA A 341 -3.93 -20.99 21.34
CA ALA A 341 -4.21 -20.23 22.56
C ALA A 341 -5.50 -20.72 23.22
N GLY A 342 -5.39 -21.21 24.46
CA GLY A 342 -6.44 -21.83 25.25
C GLY A 342 -6.93 -20.99 26.43
N LEU A 343 -6.64 -19.69 26.40
CA LEU A 343 -7.11 -18.71 27.37
C LEU A 343 -8.12 -17.76 26.73
N LEU A 344 -9.02 -17.26 27.58
CA LEU A 344 -9.92 -16.16 27.31
C LEU A 344 -9.41 -14.94 28.07
N TYR A 345 -9.55 -13.77 27.46
CA TYR A 345 -9.09 -12.50 28.01
C TYR A 345 -10.29 -11.59 28.22
N ASP A 346 -10.42 -11.06 29.44
CA ASP A 346 -11.40 -10.05 29.78
C ASP A 346 -10.79 -9.00 30.74
N ASP A 347 -11.58 -8.00 31.14
CA ASP A 347 -11.12 -6.91 32.02
C ASP A 347 -10.62 -7.40 33.38
N LYS A 348 -10.88 -8.66 33.75
CA LYS A 348 -10.46 -9.29 35.01
C LYS A 348 -9.21 -10.16 34.84
N GLY A 349 -8.64 -10.23 33.65
CA GLY A 349 -7.42 -10.96 33.32
C GLY A 349 -7.66 -12.18 32.45
N SER A 350 -6.68 -13.09 32.45
CA SER A 350 -6.75 -14.32 31.67
C SER A 350 -7.40 -15.45 32.47
N ARG A 351 -8.26 -16.22 31.80
CA ARG A 351 -8.93 -17.39 32.38
C ARG A 351 -8.97 -18.56 31.39
N PRO A 352 -9.03 -19.81 31.87
CA PRO A 352 -9.02 -20.96 30.99
C PRO A 352 -10.29 -20.98 30.13
N MET A 353 -10.11 -21.22 28.84
CA MET A 353 -11.20 -21.54 27.93
C MET A 353 -11.83 -22.88 28.34
N PRO A 354 -13.16 -23.07 28.24
CA PRO A 354 -13.77 -24.39 28.39
C PRO A 354 -13.04 -25.40 27.50
N ILE A 355 -12.75 -26.58 28.04
CA ILE A 355 -11.88 -27.54 27.35
C ILE A 355 -12.42 -27.95 25.97
N ASN A 356 -13.74 -28.06 25.81
CA ASN A 356 -14.34 -28.40 24.53
C ASN A 356 -14.10 -27.29 23.49
N ASP A 357 -14.34 -26.03 23.85
CA ASP A 357 -14.08 -24.88 22.99
C ASP A 357 -12.59 -24.78 22.61
N TYR A 358 -11.70 -25.11 23.55
CA TYR A 358 -10.26 -25.14 23.28
C TYR A 358 -9.89 -26.25 22.30
N MET A 359 -10.42 -27.46 22.48
CA MET A 359 -10.22 -28.57 21.56
C MET A 359 -10.81 -28.27 20.18
N ASP A 360 -11.98 -27.62 20.09
CA ASP A 360 -12.60 -27.20 18.83
C ASP A 360 -11.74 -26.18 18.09
N LYS A 361 -11.13 -25.24 18.83
CA LYS A 361 -10.17 -24.28 18.26
C LYS A 361 -8.93 -24.98 17.69
N VAL A 362 -8.40 -25.97 18.39
CA VAL A 362 -7.26 -26.78 17.91
C VAL A 362 -7.68 -27.61 16.69
N LYS A 363 -8.86 -28.24 16.75
CA LYS A 363 -9.42 -29.01 15.65
C LYS A 363 -9.60 -28.17 14.39
N LYS A 364 -10.09 -26.93 14.53
CA LYS A 364 -10.21 -25.99 13.40
C LYS A 364 -8.87 -25.75 12.70
N ALA A 365 -7.78 -25.60 13.46
CA ALA A 365 -6.45 -25.42 12.89
C ALA A 365 -6.01 -26.66 12.08
N ILE A 366 -6.21 -27.85 12.65
CA ILE A 366 -5.90 -29.13 12.00
C ILE A 366 -6.73 -29.30 10.73
N ASP A 367 -8.05 -29.16 10.82
CA ASP A 367 -8.99 -29.31 9.69
C ASP A 367 -8.70 -28.33 8.56
N THR A 368 -8.21 -27.12 8.89
CA THR A 368 -7.84 -26.12 7.88
C THR A 368 -6.57 -26.52 7.14
N GLY A 369 -5.65 -27.27 7.77
CA GLY A 369 -4.39 -27.70 7.16
C GLY A 369 -3.13 -27.09 7.78
N ALA A 370 -3.14 -26.81 9.10
CA ALA A 370 -1.93 -26.44 9.81
C ALA A 370 -0.85 -27.54 9.66
N VAL A 371 0.41 -27.15 9.47
CA VAL A 371 1.52 -28.13 9.42
C VAL A 371 2.11 -28.43 10.80
N ALA A 372 1.86 -27.53 11.74
CA ALA A 372 2.23 -27.69 13.15
C ALA A 372 1.25 -26.90 14.03
N CYS A 373 1.08 -27.37 15.26
CA CYS A 373 0.36 -26.67 16.30
C CYS A 373 1.27 -26.53 17.53
N TYR A 374 1.18 -25.42 18.25
CA TYR A 374 1.87 -25.29 19.52
C TYR A 374 0.97 -24.69 20.59
N ILE A 375 1.21 -25.09 21.83
CA ILE A 375 0.53 -24.46 22.98
C ILE A 375 1.08 -23.04 23.11
N GLN A 376 0.21 -22.04 22.96
CA GLN A 376 0.61 -20.63 23.00
C GLN A 376 1.30 -20.29 24.34
N GLY A 377 2.32 -19.43 24.31
CA GLY A 377 3.19 -19.20 25.48
C GLY A 377 2.46 -18.85 26.76
N GLU A 378 1.54 -17.89 26.72
CA GLU A 378 0.76 -17.50 27.90
C GLU A 378 -0.18 -18.62 28.36
N THR A 379 -0.72 -19.40 27.43
CA THR A 379 -1.52 -20.60 27.73
C THR A 379 -0.70 -21.65 28.46
N ALA A 380 0.53 -21.90 28.01
CA ALA A 380 1.44 -22.86 28.67
C ALA A 380 1.89 -22.34 30.05
N ASP A 381 2.27 -21.06 30.15
CA ASP A 381 2.65 -20.42 31.40
C ASP A 381 1.52 -20.53 32.43
N TYR A 382 0.27 -20.26 32.02
CA TYR A 382 -0.91 -20.38 32.87
C TYR A 382 -1.12 -21.81 33.35
N TYR A 383 -1.19 -22.79 32.45
CA TYR A 383 -1.52 -24.17 32.84
C TYR A 383 -0.41 -24.80 33.69
N MET A 384 0.86 -24.61 33.33
CA MET A 384 1.97 -25.12 34.13
C MET A 384 2.06 -24.43 35.49
N GLY A 385 1.92 -23.10 35.54
CA GLY A 385 1.93 -22.33 36.79
C GLY A 385 0.78 -22.68 37.74
N ASN A 386 -0.33 -23.23 37.23
CA ASN A 386 -1.48 -23.69 38.01
C ASN A 386 -1.51 -25.21 38.23
N GLY A 387 -0.42 -25.94 37.90
CA GLY A 387 -0.34 -27.39 38.09
C GLY A 387 -1.30 -28.20 37.21
N LYS A 388 -1.75 -27.64 36.08
CA LYS A 388 -2.72 -28.22 35.14
C LYS A 388 -2.04 -28.77 33.88
N SER A 389 -0.96 -29.54 34.07
CA SER A 389 -0.17 -30.09 32.95
C SER A 389 -0.98 -31.09 32.11
N GLU A 390 -2.01 -31.73 32.67
CA GLU A 390 -2.90 -32.66 31.98
C GLU A 390 -3.63 -32.01 30.78
N VAL A 391 -3.91 -30.69 30.85
CA VAL A 391 -4.54 -29.97 29.74
C VAL A 391 -3.58 -29.83 28.57
N ILE A 392 -2.31 -29.51 28.85
CA ILE A 392 -1.24 -29.44 27.85
C ILE A 392 -1.04 -30.80 27.20
N ALA A 393 -0.95 -31.87 28.01
CA ALA A 393 -0.82 -33.24 27.50
C ALA A 393 -1.96 -33.63 26.56
N LYS A 394 -3.20 -33.37 26.97
CA LYS A 394 -4.38 -33.67 26.15
C LYS A 394 -4.35 -32.99 24.77
N VAL A 395 -3.95 -31.72 24.72
CA VAL A 395 -3.88 -30.98 23.44
C VAL A 395 -2.72 -31.47 22.58
N MET A 396 -1.55 -31.68 23.19
CA MET A 396 -0.37 -32.21 22.50
C MET A 396 -0.64 -33.58 21.88
N ASP A 397 -1.29 -34.48 22.62
CA ASP A 397 -1.67 -35.80 22.14
C ASP A 397 -2.65 -35.72 20.97
N PHE A 398 -3.63 -34.82 21.04
CA PHE A 398 -4.58 -34.62 19.95
C PHE A 398 -3.90 -34.11 18.68
N VAL A 399 -2.97 -33.16 18.79
CA VAL A 399 -2.17 -32.67 17.65
C VAL A 399 -1.38 -33.82 17.01
N ARG A 400 -0.71 -34.63 17.82
CA ARG A 400 0.10 -35.78 17.35
C ARG A 400 -0.73 -36.89 16.72
N GLN A 401 -1.88 -37.21 17.30
CA GLN A 401 -2.78 -38.23 16.76
C GLN A 401 -3.29 -37.86 15.36
N ASN A 402 -3.33 -36.57 15.04
CA ASN A 402 -3.67 -36.06 13.70
C ASN A 402 -2.45 -35.88 12.78
N GLY A 403 -1.24 -36.30 13.21
CA GLY A 403 -0.03 -36.33 12.39
C GLY A 403 0.70 -34.99 12.23
N LEU A 404 0.35 -33.97 13.03
CA LEU A 404 1.03 -32.67 13.00
C LEU A 404 2.22 -32.63 13.96
N LEU A 405 3.17 -31.73 13.66
CA LEU A 405 4.22 -31.37 14.61
C LEU A 405 3.61 -30.63 15.81
N ALA A 406 4.08 -30.95 17.01
CA ALA A 406 3.56 -30.41 18.25
C ALA A 406 4.64 -29.62 19.01
N GLY A 407 4.37 -28.34 19.27
CA GLY A 407 5.27 -27.42 19.99
C GLY A 407 4.73 -26.95 21.33
N ILE A 408 5.59 -26.39 22.19
CA ILE A 408 5.18 -25.70 23.42
C ILE A 408 5.84 -24.32 23.45
N GLY A 409 5.04 -23.29 23.66
CA GLY A 409 5.49 -21.91 23.85
C GLY A 409 5.71 -21.55 25.32
N ALA A 410 6.50 -20.52 25.60
CA ALA A 410 6.60 -19.93 26.94
C ALA A 410 7.12 -18.49 26.92
N HIS A 411 6.68 -17.68 27.88
CA HIS A 411 7.34 -16.40 28.23
C HIS A 411 8.35 -16.61 29.36
N HIS A 412 7.99 -17.46 30.32
CA HIS A 412 8.81 -17.82 31.47
C HIS A 412 9.69 -19.04 31.16
N ILE A 413 10.97 -18.99 31.51
CA ILE A 413 11.86 -20.14 31.32
C ILE A 413 11.51 -21.29 32.26
N GLU A 414 10.92 -20.96 33.41
CA GLU A 414 10.39 -21.89 34.40
C GLU A 414 9.33 -22.80 33.80
N THR A 415 8.49 -22.29 32.89
CA THR A 415 7.49 -23.10 32.18
C THR A 415 8.15 -24.19 31.33
N VAL A 416 9.23 -23.84 30.61
CA VAL A 416 9.97 -24.81 29.78
C VAL A 416 10.60 -25.88 30.67
N LYS A 417 11.26 -25.46 31.77
CA LYS A 417 11.85 -26.38 32.77
C LYS A 417 10.81 -27.33 33.35
N ALA A 418 9.68 -26.79 33.81
CA ALA A 418 8.59 -27.58 34.37
C ALA A 418 8.00 -28.55 33.33
N CYS A 419 7.96 -28.17 32.04
CA CYS A 419 7.53 -29.09 31.00
C CYS A 419 8.53 -30.24 30.79
N VAL A 420 9.83 -29.94 30.76
CA VAL A 420 10.90 -30.95 30.66
C VAL A 420 10.87 -31.89 31.87
N ASP A 421 10.75 -31.36 33.07
CA ASP A 421 10.68 -32.14 34.32
C ASP A 421 9.43 -33.02 34.38
N ALA A 422 8.30 -32.55 33.83
CA ALA A 422 7.07 -33.32 33.67
C ALA A 422 7.15 -34.37 32.54
N GLY A 423 8.27 -34.44 31.81
CA GLY A 423 8.50 -35.43 30.75
C GLY A 423 7.81 -35.11 29.42
N PHE A 424 7.42 -33.86 29.19
CA PHE A 424 6.86 -33.47 27.89
C PHE A 424 7.90 -33.62 26.79
N GLN A 425 7.59 -34.47 25.81
CA GLN A 425 8.28 -34.46 24.53
C GLN A 425 7.66 -33.36 23.66
N THR A 426 8.46 -32.65 22.87
CA THR A 426 8.00 -31.63 21.91
C THR A 426 8.84 -31.71 20.64
N ASP A 427 8.29 -31.31 19.50
CA ASP A 427 9.02 -31.25 18.24
C ASP A 427 9.82 -29.95 18.11
N PHE A 428 9.39 -28.90 18.82
CA PHE A 428 10.09 -27.62 18.95
C PHE A 428 9.59 -26.85 20.18
N TRP A 429 10.42 -25.91 20.65
CA TRP A 429 10.04 -24.92 21.66
C TRP A 429 9.80 -23.57 20.99
N MET A 430 8.85 -22.80 21.52
CA MET A 430 8.69 -21.40 21.14
C MET A 430 8.96 -20.51 22.35
N LYS A 431 10.08 -19.78 22.36
CA LYS A 431 10.52 -19.02 23.55
C LYS A 431 10.74 -17.56 23.23
N THR A 432 10.28 -16.68 24.11
CA THR A 432 10.61 -15.26 24.03
C THR A 432 12.10 -15.07 24.22
N MET A 433 12.74 -14.30 23.34
CA MET A 433 14.19 -14.10 23.38
C MET A 433 14.56 -12.67 23.01
N HIS A 434 14.82 -11.83 24.02
CA HIS A 434 15.37 -10.48 23.84
C HIS A 434 16.06 -10.01 25.12
N HIS A 435 17.07 -9.17 24.98
CA HIS A 435 17.74 -8.50 26.10
C HIS A 435 16.88 -7.37 26.68
N HIS A 436 17.23 -6.83 27.86
CA HIS A 436 16.54 -5.67 28.46
C HIS A 436 17.20 -4.32 28.18
N ASN A 437 18.10 -4.24 27.19
CA ASN A 437 18.80 -3.01 26.80
C ASN A 437 17.94 -2.03 25.95
N TYR A 438 16.71 -1.74 26.39
CA TYR A 438 15.87 -0.71 25.80
C TYR A 438 15.13 0.06 26.88
N TRP A 439 14.71 1.29 26.56
CA TRP A 439 14.18 2.25 27.54
C TRP A 439 13.01 1.68 28.36
N SER A 440 11.99 1.11 27.71
CA SER A 440 10.78 0.65 28.41
C SER A 440 10.99 -0.60 29.28
N ALA A 441 12.06 -1.39 29.07
CA ALA A 441 12.41 -2.49 29.98
C ALA A 441 12.91 -2.00 31.34
N LYS A 442 13.41 -0.75 31.40
CA LYS A 442 13.96 -0.10 32.58
C LYS A 442 12.96 0.86 33.23
N ASN A 443 11.78 1.03 32.64
CA ASN A 443 10.73 1.88 33.19
C ASN A 443 10.12 1.20 34.44
N PRO A 444 9.85 1.94 35.52
CA PRO A 444 9.15 1.41 36.69
C PRO A 444 7.73 0.90 36.37
N GLU A 445 7.07 1.52 35.39
CA GLU A 445 5.77 1.09 34.90
C GLU A 445 5.91 0.05 33.79
N TRP A 446 5.01 -0.94 33.80
CA TRP A 446 4.99 -2.00 32.80
C TRP A 446 4.35 -1.51 31.50
N HIS A 447 5.11 -1.56 30.40
CA HIS A 447 4.68 -1.11 29.08
C HIS A 447 4.53 -2.25 28.06
N ASP A 448 4.02 -3.42 28.46
CA ASP A 448 3.64 -4.53 27.55
C ASP A 448 4.68 -4.87 26.47
N ASN A 449 5.96 -4.89 26.84
CA ASN A 449 7.00 -5.23 25.89
C ASN A 449 8.27 -5.87 26.49
N LYS A 450 8.20 -6.35 27.73
CA LYS A 450 9.24 -7.13 28.40
C LYS A 450 8.79 -8.59 28.52
N PHE A 451 8.84 -9.33 27.40
CA PHE A 451 8.24 -10.66 27.33
C PHE A 451 9.20 -11.81 27.70
N ASP A 452 10.51 -11.57 27.75
CA ASP A 452 11.48 -12.52 28.28
C ASP A 452 11.87 -12.06 29.68
N TYR A 453 11.47 -12.80 30.71
CA TYR A 453 11.60 -12.36 32.10
C TYR A 453 13.01 -12.53 32.64
N SER A 454 13.79 -13.46 32.10
CA SER A 454 15.14 -13.77 32.58
C SER A 454 16.03 -14.17 31.40
N PRO A 455 16.48 -13.21 30.57
CA PRO A 455 17.20 -13.50 29.34
C PRO A 455 18.45 -14.37 29.57
N GLU A 456 19.27 -14.06 30.58
CA GLU A 456 20.49 -14.82 30.87
C GLU A 456 20.19 -16.29 31.24
N GLU A 457 19.12 -16.51 32.00
CA GLU A 457 18.65 -17.85 32.36
C GLU A 457 18.07 -18.59 31.15
N THR A 458 17.28 -17.89 30.35
CA THR A 458 16.69 -18.38 29.10
C THR A 458 17.79 -18.90 28.18
N ILE A 459 18.86 -18.13 27.97
CA ILE A 459 19.99 -18.50 27.12
C ILE A 459 20.69 -19.75 27.66
N ARG A 460 21.00 -19.77 28.97
CA ARG A 460 21.70 -20.90 29.58
C ARG A 460 20.91 -22.20 29.40
N TYR A 461 19.62 -22.19 29.71
CA TYR A 461 18.79 -23.39 29.63
C TYR A 461 18.48 -23.80 28.19
N ILE A 462 18.24 -22.86 27.27
CA ILE A 462 18.03 -23.17 25.84
C ILE A 462 19.24 -23.90 25.24
N ASN A 463 20.46 -23.55 25.65
CA ASN A 463 21.68 -24.21 25.18
C ASN A 463 21.72 -25.71 25.54
N GLU A 464 21.01 -26.14 26.58
CA GLU A 464 20.91 -27.54 27.00
C GLU A 464 19.83 -28.32 26.23
N LEU A 465 18.83 -27.63 25.66
CA LEU A 465 17.72 -28.25 24.94
C LEU A 465 18.18 -28.88 23.61
N LYS A 466 17.64 -30.06 23.30
CA LYS A 466 17.97 -30.82 22.09
C LYS A 466 17.03 -30.50 20.94
N GLU A 467 15.82 -30.05 21.24
CA GLU A 467 14.77 -29.73 20.28
C GLU A 467 15.01 -28.35 19.64
N PRO A 468 14.59 -28.13 18.39
CA PRO A 468 14.61 -26.81 17.78
C PRO A 468 13.91 -25.73 18.60
N VAL A 469 14.45 -24.52 18.59
CA VAL A 469 13.84 -23.34 19.24
C VAL A 469 13.42 -22.31 18.21
N ILE A 470 12.16 -21.90 18.25
CA ILE A 470 11.63 -20.76 17.52
C ILE A 470 11.61 -19.55 18.49
N GLY A 471 12.53 -18.62 18.29
CA GLY A 471 12.59 -17.37 19.04
C GLY A 471 11.47 -16.43 18.61
N PHE A 472 10.69 -15.91 19.54
CA PHE A 472 9.64 -14.92 19.25
C PHE A 472 9.71 -13.71 20.18
N LYS A 473 8.97 -12.65 19.87
CA LYS A 473 9.07 -11.34 20.55
C LYS A 473 10.49 -10.75 20.57
N VAL A 474 11.31 -11.11 19.58
CA VAL A 474 12.74 -10.76 19.54
C VAL A 474 13.00 -9.25 19.39
N MET A 475 12.00 -8.52 18.91
CA MET A 475 12.04 -7.06 18.74
C MET A 475 11.36 -6.29 19.88
N ALA A 476 10.89 -6.97 20.94
CA ALA A 476 10.25 -6.34 22.10
C ALA A 476 9.19 -5.26 21.73
N ALA A 477 8.23 -5.63 20.87
CA ALA A 477 7.19 -4.75 20.34
C ALA A 477 7.74 -3.47 19.66
N GLY A 478 8.83 -3.61 18.90
CA GLY A 478 9.47 -2.50 18.17
C GLY A 478 10.44 -1.67 19.01
N ALA A 479 10.72 -2.06 20.25
CA ALA A 479 11.73 -1.39 21.08
C ALA A 479 13.18 -1.80 20.72
N ILE A 480 13.36 -2.92 20.01
CA ILE A 480 14.64 -3.39 19.50
C ILE A 480 14.56 -3.47 17.97
N LEU A 481 15.58 -2.96 17.28
CA LEU A 481 15.66 -3.02 15.82
C LEU A 481 15.80 -4.47 15.33
N PRO A 482 15.23 -4.82 14.15
CA PRO A 482 15.34 -6.17 13.58
C PRO A 482 16.77 -6.71 13.54
N LYS A 483 17.75 -5.89 13.14
CA LYS A 483 19.17 -6.27 13.07
C LYS A 483 19.75 -6.73 14.41
N GLU A 484 19.37 -6.07 15.49
CA GLU A 484 19.82 -6.40 16.85
C GLU A 484 19.04 -7.60 17.40
N GLY A 485 17.70 -7.57 17.31
CA GLY A 485 16.83 -8.62 17.83
C GLY A 485 17.04 -9.98 17.14
N PHE A 486 17.16 -10.01 15.81
CA PHE A 486 17.39 -11.24 15.07
C PHE A 486 18.77 -11.83 15.40
N ARG A 487 19.82 -10.99 15.42
CA ARG A 487 21.17 -11.42 15.78
C ARG A 487 21.18 -11.98 17.19
N TYR A 488 20.61 -11.25 18.15
CA TYR A 488 20.52 -11.70 19.54
C TYR A 488 19.83 -13.06 19.66
N ALA A 489 18.70 -13.28 18.98
CA ALA A 489 18.01 -14.56 19.02
C ALA A 489 18.84 -15.69 18.42
N PHE A 490 19.44 -15.48 17.23
CA PHE A 490 20.25 -16.50 16.56
C PHE A 490 21.56 -16.82 17.27
N GLU A 491 22.25 -15.84 17.85
CA GLU A 491 23.49 -16.08 18.61
C GLU A 491 23.19 -16.87 19.90
N ASN A 492 22.03 -16.61 20.51
CA ASN A 492 21.70 -17.16 21.82
C ASN A 492 20.76 -18.38 21.80
N GLY A 493 20.72 -19.10 20.68
CA GLY A 493 20.16 -20.46 20.65
C GLY A 493 18.91 -20.67 19.81
N ALA A 494 18.25 -19.61 19.30
CA ALA A 494 17.10 -19.77 18.39
C ALA A 494 17.53 -20.42 17.07
N ASP A 495 16.85 -21.47 16.63
CA ASP A 495 17.04 -22.09 15.32
C ASP A 495 16.25 -21.38 14.23
N PHE A 496 15.13 -20.78 14.60
CA PHE A 496 14.24 -19.98 13.75
C PHE A 496 13.81 -18.73 14.52
N VAL A 497 13.47 -17.66 13.82
CA VAL A 497 12.89 -16.44 14.40
C VAL A 497 11.49 -16.25 13.85
N CYS A 498 10.51 -16.03 14.73
CA CYS A 498 9.17 -15.60 14.36
C CYS A 498 9.04 -14.09 14.60
N ALA A 499 8.86 -13.32 13.52
CA ALA A 499 8.82 -11.87 13.54
C ALA A 499 7.51 -11.35 12.94
N GLY A 500 6.79 -10.49 13.68
CA GLY A 500 5.68 -9.71 13.13
C GLY A 500 6.23 -8.53 12.35
N MET A 501 5.92 -8.47 11.06
CA MET A 501 6.46 -7.49 10.11
C MET A 501 5.33 -6.96 9.23
N TYR A 502 5.39 -5.69 8.84
CA TYR A 502 4.52 -5.17 7.78
C TYR A 502 5.09 -5.50 6.39
N ASP A 503 4.23 -5.45 5.37
CA ASP A 503 4.64 -5.62 3.97
C ASP A 503 5.76 -4.65 3.55
N PHE A 504 5.72 -3.39 4.02
CA PHE A 504 6.76 -2.41 3.72
C PHE A 504 8.10 -2.69 4.44
N GLN A 505 8.14 -3.54 5.46
CA GLN A 505 9.37 -3.96 6.17
C GLN A 505 9.93 -5.29 5.65
N MET A 506 9.09 -6.09 4.98
CA MET A 506 9.37 -7.49 4.65
C MET A 506 10.73 -7.71 3.97
N VAL A 507 11.05 -6.92 2.96
CA VAL A 507 12.32 -7.08 2.20
C VAL A 507 13.52 -6.69 3.04
N GLU A 508 13.43 -5.57 3.77
CA GLU A 508 14.53 -5.10 4.62
C GLU A 508 14.82 -6.11 5.73
N ASP A 509 13.80 -6.61 6.41
CA ASP A 509 13.93 -7.58 7.48
C ASP A 509 14.48 -8.93 6.98
N VAL A 510 14.08 -9.36 5.78
CA VAL A 510 14.63 -10.57 5.15
C VAL A 510 16.10 -10.38 4.75
N ASN A 511 16.46 -9.20 4.21
CA ASN A 511 17.84 -8.87 3.90
C ASN A 511 18.71 -8.85 5.16
N ILE A 512 18.23 -8.25 6.25
CA ILE A 512 18.89 -8.25 7.55
C ILE A 512 19.10 -9.68 8.05
N ALA A 513 18.06 -10.52 8.01
CA ALA A 513 18.16 -11.91 8.43
C ALA A 513 19.15 -12.70 7.57
N CYS A 514 19.15 -12.50 6.25
CA CYS A 514 20.12 -13.10 5.33
C CYS A 514 21.56 -12.67 5.65
N ASP A 515 21.79 -11.37 5.85
CA ASP A 515 23.11 -10.82 6.15
C ASP A 515 23.64 -11.36 7.51
N ILE A 516 22.75 -11.54 8.50
CA ILE A 516 23.08 -12.14 9.79
C ILE A 516 23.44 -13.63 9.63
N LEU A 517 22.61 -14.41 8.93
CA LEU A 517 22.78 -15.86 8.78
C LEU A 517 23.98 -16.24 7.89
N ARG A 518 24.40 -15.36 6.98
CA ARG A 518 25.62 -15.53 6.16
C ARG A 518 26.87 -14.96 6.83
N GLY A 519 26.69 -14.07 7.80
CA GLY A 519 27.79 -13.44 8.53
C GLY A 519 28.34 -14.34 9.64
N ASP A 520 29.27 -13.76 10.41
CA ASP A 520 29.80 -14.41 11.60
C ASP A 520 28.78 -14.34 12.75
N LEU A 521 28.30 -15.50 13.19
CA LEU A 521 27.41 -15.65 14.33
C LEU A 521 28.15 -16.33 15.47
N LYS A 522 28.26 -15.62 16.59
CA LYS A 522 28.81 -16.17 17.82
C LYS A 522 27.74 -17.01 18.50
N ARG A 523 27.69 -18.29 18.14
CA ARG A 523 26.65 -19.22 18.62
C ARG A 523 27.29 -20.43 19.28
N ASP A 524 27.00 -20.61 20.57
CA ASP A 524 27.50 -21.77 21.34
C ASP A 524 26.68 -23.03 21.07
N ARG A 525 25.38 -22.88 20.85
CA ARG A 525 24.44 -23.97 20.60
C ARG A 525 24.53 -24.44 19.15
N PRO A 526 24.65 -25.75 18.84
CA PRO A 526 24.54 -26.20 17.45
C PRO A 526 23.14 -25.93 16.89
N TRP A 527 23.03 -25.76 15.56
CA TRP A 527 21.73 -25.73 14.90
C TRP A 527 21.01 -27.07 15.10
N ARG A 528 19.78 -27.04 15.60
CA ARG A 528 18.91 -28.21 15.82
C ARG A 528 17.81 -28.35 14.78
N GLY A 529 17.56 -27.29 14.03
CA GLY A 529 16.65 -27.25 12.88
C GLY A 529 17.26 -26.48 11.73
#